data_AF-A0A4D4LD82-F1
#
_entry.id   AF-A0A4D4LD82-F1
#
_cell.length_a   1.000
_cell.length_b   1.000
_cell.length_c   1.000
_cell.angle_alpha   90.00
_cell.angle_beta   90.00
_cell.angle_gamma   90.00
#
_symmetry.space_group_name_H-M   'P 1'
#
loop_
_entity.id
_entity.type
_entity.pdbx_description
1 polymer ?
#
loop_
_entity_poly.entity_id
_entity_poly.type
_entity_poly.pdbx_seq_one_letter_code
_entity_poly.pdbx_strand_id
1 'polypeptide(L)'
;MRLTVTGEWNRPPMVPGDPSRRLFERAHTIAAEHGWELEETAVGGASDGNFVSALGRPVLDGLGALGSGAHARHEHTVLAPIPARTALTIDLLRSLAADAT
;
A
#
# COMPACT_ATOMS: atom_id res chain seq x y z
N MET A 1 25.05 36.37 -14.50
CA MET A 1 24.40 35.97 -13.23
C MET A 1 24.46 34.46 -13.13
N ARG A 2 24.82 33.89 -11.97
CA ARG A 2 24.90 32.44 -11.73
C ARG A 2 23.83 32.05 -10.71
N LEU A 3 22.99 31.08 -11.05
CA LEU A 3 22.05 30.45 -10.13
C LEU A 3 22.57 29.07 -9.75
N THR A 4 22.45 28.74 -8.46
CA THR A 4 22.67 27.39 -7.93
C THR A 4 21.35 26.93 -7.32
N VAL A 5 20.89 25.75 -7.73
CA VAL A 5 19.67 25.11 -7.21
C VAL A 5 20.09 23.89 -6.41
N THR A 6 19.54 23.75 -5.21
CA THR A 6 19.74 22.60 -4.33
C THR A 6 18.38 22.00 -3.94
N GLY A 7 18.37 20.74 -3.51
CA GLY A 7 17.18 20.04 -3.06
C GLY A 7 17.46 18.56 -2.80
N GLU A 8 16.64 17.96 -1.94
CA GLU A 8 16.67 16.54 -1.61
C GLU A 8 15.25 16.00 -1.47
N TRP A 9 15.11 14.68 -1.57
CA TRP A 9 13.82 14.03 -1.37
C TRP A 9 13.50 13.97 0.12
N ASN A 10 12.42 14.62 0.55
CA ASN A 10 11.89 14.43 1.91
C ASN A 10 11.45 12.97 2.12
N ARG A 11 10.81 12.38 1.09
CA ARG A 11 10.44 10.96 1.04
C ARG A 11 10.99 10.35 -0.25
N PRO A 12 11.84 9.31 -0.18
CA PRO A 12 12.30 8.60 -1.36
C PRO A 12 11.12 7.98 -2.14
N PRO A 13 11.24 7.77 -3.46
CA PRO A 13 10.21 7.07 -4.23
C PRO A 13 9.94 5.65 -3.68
N MET A 14 8.67 5.27 -3.62
CA MET A 14 8.28 3.89 -3.31
C MET A 14 8.30 3.06 -4.60
N VAL A 15 9.43 2.42 -4.88
CA VAL A 15 9.62 1.59 -6.08
C VAL A 15 9.27 0.13 -5.74
N PRO A 16 8.38 -0.54 -6.51
CA PRO A 16 8.08 -1.95 -6.29
C PRO A 16 9.32 -2.81 -6.56
N GLY A 17 9.83 -3.46 -5.51
CA GLY A 17 10.88 -4.48 -5.61
C GLY A 17 10.32 -5.89 -5.47
N ASP A 18 11.16 -6.91 -5.73
CA ASP A 18 10.77 -8.33 -5.59
C ASP A 18 10.13 -8.68 -4.23
N PRO A 19 10.59 -8.14 -3.08
CA PRO A 19 9.93 -8.38 -1.80
C PRO A 19 8.48 -7.86 -1.76
N SER A 20 8.22 -6.65 -2.25
CA SER A 20 6.86 -6.09 -2.29
C SER A 20 5.98 -6.82 -3.31
N ARG A 21 6.54 -7.25 -4.44
CA ARG A 21 5.80 -8.06 -5.42
C ARG A 21 5.33 -9.39 -4.83
N ARG A 22 6.21 -10.12 -4.13
CA ARG A 22 5.82 -11.36 -3.44
C ARG A 22 4.73 -11.12 -2.38
N LEU A 23 4.82 -10.01 -1.65
CA LEU A 23 3.79 -9.64 -0.69
C LEU A 23 2.46 -9.29 -1.36
N PHE A 24 2.50 -8.60 -2.51
CA PHE A 24 1.31 -8.29 -3.31
C PHE A 24 0.64 -9.56 -3.85
N GLU A 25 1.39 -10.48 -4.47
CA GLU A 25 0.85 -11.75 -4.97
C GLU A 25 0.14 -12.57 -3.89
N ARG A 26 0.68 -12.54 -2.67
CA ARG A 26 0.03 -13.17 -1.51
C ARG A 26 -1.30 -12.49 -1.17
N ALA A 27 -1.32 -11.16 -1.08
CA ALA A 27 -2.54 -10.41 -0.84
C ALA A 27 -3.57 -10.61 -1.97
N HIS A 28 -3.12 -10.66 -3.22
CA HIS A 28 -3.94 -10.95 -4.39
C HIS A 28 -4.60 -12.32 -4.31
N THR A 29 -3.83 -13.35 -3.95
CA THR A 29 -4.36 -14.72 -3.76
C THR A 29 -5.44 -14.75 -2.67
N ILE A 30 -5.20 -14.10 -1.54
CA ILE A 30 -6.19 -14.04 -0.43
C ILE A 30 -7.44 -13.26 -0.85
N ALA A 31 -7.30 -12.16 -1.60
CA ALA A 31 -8.45 -11.44 -2.14
C ALA A 31 -9.29 -12.33 -3.07
N ALA A 32 -8.64 -13.13 -3.93
CA ALA A 32 -9.32 -14.07 -4.81
C ALA A 32 -10.10 -15.15 -4.03
N GLU A 33 -9.57 -15.62 -2.89
CA GLU A 33 -10.28 -16.53 -1.97
C GLU A 33 -11.52 -15.89 -1.35
N HIS A 34 -11.52 -14.57 -1.16
CA HIS A 34 -12.68 -13.79 -0.76
C HIS A 34 -13.63 -13.45 -1.93
N GLY A 35 -13.33 -13.89 -3.16
CA GLY A 35 -14.19 -13.73 -4.33
C GLY A 35 -14.07 -12.38 -5.03
N TRP A 36 -12.94 -11.67 -4.90
CA TRP A 36 -12.69 -10.42 -5.61
C TRP A 36 -11.23 -10.27 -6.08
N GLU A 37 -11.02 -9.44 -7.09
CA GLU A 37 -9.70 -9.17 -7.66
C GLU A 37 -9.07 -7.94 -7.00
N LEU A 38 -7.82 -8.09 -6.54
CA LEU A 38 -7.04 -6.99 -5.95
C LEU A 38 -6.09 -6.42 -7.00
N GLU A 39 -6.30 -5.19 -7.42
CA GLU A 39 -5.42 -4.52 -8.39
C GLU A 39 -4.30 -3.72 -7.71
N GLU A 40 -3.11 -3.71 -8.30
CA GLU A 40 -2.06 -2.75 -7.95
C GLU A 40 -2.21 -1.46 -8.77
N THR A 41 -1.81 -0.33 -8.19
CA THR A 41 -1.83 0.95 -8.90
C THR A 41 -0.65 1.82 -8.49
N ALA A 42 -0.14 2.59 -9.44
CA ALA A 42 0.84 3.62 -9.21
C ALA A 42 0.12 4.96 -9.06
N VAL A 43 0.26 5.60 -7.90
CA VAL A 43 -0.32 6.91 -7.61
C VAL A 43 0.77 7.93 -7.28
N GLY A 44 0.47 9.21 -7.50
CA GLY A 44 1.30 10.29 -6.98
C GLY A 44 1.11 10.42 -5.45
N GLY A 45 2.04 11.14 -4.81
CA GLY A 45 2.02 11.36 -3.36
C GLY A 45 3.04 10.49 -2.63
N ALA A 46 2.93 10.45 -1.31
CA ALA A 46 3.83 9.68 -0.45
C ALA A 46 3.14 9.28 0.85
N SER A 47 3.57 8.16 1.43
CA SER A 47 3.19 7.64 2.73
C SER A 47 4.43 7.23 3.52
N ASP A 48 4.26 6.68 4.71
CA ASP A 48 5.37 6.11 5.48
C ASP A 48 5.91 4.82 4.82
N GLY A 49 5.15 4.21 3.90
CA GLY A 49 5.59 3.09 3.07
C GLY A 49 6.80 3.44 2.19
N ASN A 50 6.97 4.71 1.81
CA ASN A 50 8.15 5.19 1.08
C ASN A 50 9.46 4.89 1.82
N PHE A 51 9.50 5.07 3.15
CA PHE A 51 10.69 4.78 3.94
C PHE A 51 10.96 3.28 4.03
N VAL A 52 9.92 2.47 4.22
CA VAL A 52 10.06 1.01 4.28
C VAL A 52 10.55 0.45 2.95
N SER A 53 10.00 0.95 1.84
CA SER A 53 10.45 0.61 0.48
C SER A 53 11.90 1.02 0.24
N ALA A 54 12.31 2.22 0.67
CA ALA A 54 13.70 2.69 0.56
C ALA A 54 14.70 1.82 1.35
N LEU A 55 14.24 1.14 2.41
CA LEU A 55 15.04 0.16 3.17
C LEU A 55 15.11 -1.22 2.50
N GLY A 56 14.51 -1.41 1.32
CA GLY A 56 14.44 -2.68 0.60
C GLY A 56 13.58 -3.73 1.31
N ARG A 57 12.67 -3.32 2.20
CA ARG A 57 11.79 -4.20 2.97
C ARG A 57 10.45 -4.38 2.24
N PRO A 58 9.78 -5.54 2.37
CA PRO A 58 8.47 -5.74 1.78
C PRO A 58 7.46 -4.80 2.43
N VAL A 59 6.72 -4.06 1.61
CA VAL A 59 5.64 -3.16 2.04
C VAL A 59 4.58 -3.03 0.95
N LEU A 60 3.32 -3.04 1.37
CA LEU A 60 2.16 -2.65 0.57
C LEU A 60 1.55 -1.40 1.19
N ASP A 61 1.08 -0.49 0.36
CA ASP A 61 0.34 0.70 0.76
C ASP A 61 -1.07 0.66 0.12
N GLY A 62 -2.01 1.44 0.65
CA GLY A 62 -3.37 1.53 0.09
C GLY A 62 -4.35 0.43 0.54
N LEU A 63 -3.98 -0.40 1.53
CA LEU A 63 -4.87 -1.43 2.12
C LEU A 63 -6.00 -0.86 3.00
N GLY A 64 -6.05 0.46 3.19
CA GLY A 64 -7.03 1.16 4.02
C GLY A 64 -8.45 1.18 3.44
N ALA A 65 -9.31 2.08 3.93
CA ALA A 65 -10.69 2.16 3.43
C ALA A 65 -10.77 2.74 2.00
N LEU A 66 -11.80 2.34 1.25
CA LEU A 66 -12.13 3.00 -0.03
C LEU A 66 -12.82 4.32 0.24
N GLY A 67 -12.50 5.34 -0.54
CA GLY A 67 -13.03 6.69 -0.35
C GLY A 67 -12.54 7.64 -1.42
N SER A 68 -12.83 8.93 -1.23
CA SER A 68 -12.33 9.99 -2.10
C SER A 68 -12.17 11.30 -1.33
N GLY A 69 -11.48 12.26 -1.95
CA GLY A 69 -11.30 13.59 -1.40
C GLY A 69 -10.38 13.64 -0.18
N ALA A 70 -9.42 12.72 -0.05
CA ALA A 70 -8.44 12.77 1.03
C ALA A 70 -7.80 14.17 1.13
N HIS A 71 -7.79 14.75 2.33
CA HIS A 71 -7.33 16.12 2.59
C HIS A 71 -8.22 17.24 2.01
N ALA A 72 -9.49 16.96 1.70
CA ALA A 72 -10.45 17.94 1.19
C ALA A 72 -11.75 17.98 2.01
N ARG A 73 -12.52 19.07 1.90
CA ARG A 73 -13.81 19.21 2.60
C ARG A 73 -14.87 18.16 2.22
N HIS A 74 -14.67 17.51 1.07
CA HIS A 74 -15.56 16.44 0.57
C HIS A 74 -14.97 15.04 0.81
N GLU A 75 -14.00 14.93 1.73
CA GLU A 75 -13.43 13.66 2.16
C GLU A 75 -14.52 12.72 2.68
N HIS A 76 -14.53 11.49 2.19
CA HIS A 76 -15.46 10.47 2.65
C HIS A 76 -14.92 9.06 2.38
N THR A 77 -15.51 8.09 3.09
CA THR A 77 -15.25 6.66 2.95
C THR A 77 -16.51 5.93 2.50
N VAL A 78 -16.35 4.92 1.66
CA VAL A 78 -17.42 3.98 1.26
C VAL A 78 -17.48 2.86 2.29
N LEU A 79 -18.64 2.66 2.92
CA LEU A 79 -18.79 1.71 4.03
C LEU A 79 -18.84 0.25 3.57
N ALA A 80 -19.51 -0.03 2.45
CA ALA A 80 -19.76 -1.41 2.00
C ALA A 80 -18.49 -2.27 1.81
N PRO A 81 -17.36 -1.75 1.29
CA PRO A 81 -16.13 -2.53 1.11
C PRO A 81 -15.33 -2.77 2.40
N ILE A 82 -15.63 -2.09 3.51
CA ILE A 82 -14.81 -2.15 4.73
C ILE A 82 -14.68 -3.59 5.25
N PRO A 83 -15.75 -4.39 5.41
CA PRO A 83 -15.63 -5.75 5.94
C PRO A 83 -14.71 -6.65 5.09
N ALA A 84 -14.81 -6.58 3.76
CA ALA A 84 -13.98 -7.38 2.86
C ALA A 84 -12.49 -6.98 2.94
N ARG A 85 -12.20 -5.68 3.04
CA ARG A 85 -10.81 -5.19 3.21
C ARG A 85 -10.23 -5.53 4.59
N THR A 86 -11.07 -5.49 5.63
CA THR A 86 -10.68 -5.94 6.96
C THR A 86 -10.35 -7.43 6.96
N ALA A 87 -11.18 -8.27 6.31
CA ALA A 87 -10.92 -9.70 6.16
C ALA A 87 -9.59 -9.97 5.44
N LEU A 88 -9.35 -9.31 4.30
CA LEU A 88 -8.08 -9.39 3.57
C LEU A 88 -6.88 -9.07 4.47
N THR A 89 -6.97 -8.00 5.27
CA THR A 89 -5.88 -7.59 6.17
C THR A 89 -5.63 -8.63 7.26
N ILE A 90 -6.71 -9.17 7.85
CA ILE A 90 -6.62 -10.21 8.89
C ILE A 90 -5.95 -11.47 8.33
N ASP A 91 -6.40 -11.94 7.17
CA ASP A 91 -5.90 -13.19 6.60
C ASP A 91 -4.49 -13.02 6.03
N LEU A 92 -4.12 -11.84 5.51
CA LEU A 92 -2.73 -11.54 5.17
C LEU A 92 -1.80 -11.60 6.40
N LEU A 93 -2.22 -11.02 7.53
CA LEU A 93 -1.46 -11.08 8.78
C LEU A 93 -1.33 -12.52 9.31
N ARG A 94 -2.41 -13.31 9.26
CA ARG A 94 -2.39 -14.74 9.65
C ARG A 94 -1.45 -15.54 8.77
N SER A 95 -1.51 -15.31 7.46
CA SER A 95 -0.65 -15.97 6.49
C SER A 95 0.82 -15.66 6.80
N LEU A 96 1.18 -14.38 6.98
CA LEU A 96 2.54 -13.97 7.35
C LEU A 96 3.01 -14.54 8.70
N ALA A 97 2.12 -14.65 9.68
CA ALA A 97 2.45 -15.23 10.98
C ALA A 97 2.76 -16.74 10.89
N ALA A 98 2.12 -17.47 9.99
CA ALA A 98 2.38 -18.89 9.78
C ALA A 98 3.78 -19.17 9.20
N ASP A 99 4.38 -18.20 8.50
CA ASP A 99 5.77 -18.33 8.01
C ASP A 99 6.81 -18.14 9.12
N ALA A 100 6.41 -17.53 10.24
CA ALA A 100 7.31 -17.23 11.36
C ALA A 100 7.45 -18.39 12.36
N THR A 101 6.65 -19.44 12.19
CA THR A 101 6.67 -20.70 12.95
C THR A 101 7.33 -21.80 12.15
#